data_AF-A0A3L7QBJ2-F1
#
_entry.id   AF-A0A3L7QBJ2-F1
#
_cell.length_a   1.000
_cell.length_b   1.000
_cell.length_c   1.000
_cell.angle_alpha   90.00
_cell.angle_beta   90.00
_cell.angle_gamma   90.00
#
_symmetry.space_group_name_H-M   'P 1'
#
loop_
_entity.id
_entity.type
_entity.pdbx_description
1 polymer ?
#
loop_
_entity_poly.entity_id
_entity_poly.type
_entity_poly.pdbx_seq_one_letter_code
_entity_poly.pdbx_strand_id
1 'polypeptide(L)'
;MSLATFYRPWLALALGISVIGGTAAYSQSKPKPKKPPSESQVRTLDVQAEKAKTEYVNGLLTVAKGYEEAGLTAKTKETLESVLAVAPEYEPARLKLKAIEDAVFEENTFEVEVDAGSAWTTSGLVVYKDKPLRIVADGTLRVILNETVDAKGLPEGDPTNSLVGNIPLGGLMGVVNNPRVNPRDQKLEPFLVGNELELRPRGDGILFFKINLPPNTQSKGKIRLEISGNATKLTGSGSN
;
A
#
# COMPACT_ATOMS: atom_id res chain seq x y z
N MET A 1 -16.29 -26.91 -23.36
CA MET A 1 -17.08 -26.31 -24.45
C MET A 1 -17.71 -25.04 -23.89
N SER A 2 -17.45 -23.81 -24.28
CA SER A 2 -16.92 -23.22 -25.51
C SER A 2 -16.21 -21.90 -25.18
N LEU A 3 -15.11 -21.61 -25.89
CA LEU A 3 -14.39 -20.33 -25.91
C LEU A 3 -15.11 -19.36 -26.86
N ALA A 4 -15.20 -18.08 -26.50
CA ALA A 4 -15.46 -16.97 -27.42
C ALA A 4 -15.01 -15.66 -26.73
N THR A 5 -13.73 -15.25 -26.79
CA THR A 5 -13.11 -14.44 -27.86
C THR A 5 -13.99 -13.26 -28.31
N PHE A 6 -13.77 -12.11 -27.68
CA PHE A 6 -14.32 -10.81 -28.08
C PHE A 6 -13.56 -10.27 -29.29
N TYR A 7 -14.20 -10.30 -30.46
CA TYR A 7 -13.75 -9.65 -31.69
C TYR A 7 -14.53 -8.35 -31.85
N ARG A 8 -13.85 -7.18 -31.86
CA ARG A 8 -14.46 -5.87 -32.14
C ARG A 8 -14.22 -5.50 -33.60
N PRO A 9 -15.24 -5.40 -34.47
CA PRO A 9 -15.09 -4.79 -35.79
C PRO A 9 -15.34 -3.28 -35.68
N TRP A 10 -14.37 -2.49 -36.13
CA TRP A 10 -14.51 -1.06 -36.35
C TRP A 10 -15.36 -0.81 -37.61
N LEU A 11 -16.34 0.09 -37.51
CA LEU A 11 -17.15 0.58 -38.63
C LEU A 11 -16.27 1.32 -39.64
N ALA A 12 -16.38 0.92 -40.91
CA ALA A 12 -15.98 1.73 -42.05
C ALA A 12 -17.15 2.63 -42.44
N LEU A 13 -16.95 3.96 -42.45
CA LEU A 13 -17.85 4.92 -43.07
C LEU A 13 -17.12 5.57 -44.25
N ALA A 14 -17.52 5.18 -45.46
CA ALA A 14 -17.09 5.80 -46.70
C ALA A 14 -18.13 6.85 -47.11
N LEU A 15 -17.70 8.09 -47.33
CA LEU A 15 -18.47 9.11 -48.04
C LEU A 15 -17.53 9.84 -49.00
N GLY A 16 -17.82 9.66 -50.29
CA GLY A 16 -17.04 10.21 -51.39
C GLY A 16 -17.48 11.61 -51.78
N ILE A 17 -16.54 12.37 -52.31
CA ILE A 17 -16.76 13.57 -53.11
C ILE A 17 -15.84 13.48 -54.34
N SER A 18 -16.45 13.55 -55.53
CA SER A 18 -15.77 13.51 -56.82
C SER A 18 -15.51 14.92 -57.37
N VAL A 19 -14.21 15.21 -57.61
CA VAL A 19 -13.56 15.84 -58.79
C VAL A 19 -14.24 17.00 -59.52
N ILE A 20 -13.57 18.18 -59.54
CA ILE A 20 -13.25 19.02 -60.72
C ILE A 20 -11.92 19.73 -60.37
N GLY A 21 -10.77 19.45 -60.99
CA GLY A 21 -10.33 19.96 -62.29
C GLY A 21 -9.16 20.96 -62.09
N GLY A 22 -7.93 20.54 -62.40
CA GLY A 22 -6.73 21.38 -62.27
C GLY A 22 -5.43 20.56 -62.38
N THR A 23 -4.94 20.40 -63.60
CA THR A 23 -3.71 19.67 -63.93
C THR A 23 -2.47 20.46 -63.50
N ALA A 24 -1.89 20.09 -62.36
CA ALA A 24 -0.46 20.24 -62.11
C ALA A 24 0.04 18.87 -61.65
N ALA A 25 0.85 18.22 -62.50
CA ALA A 25 1.40 16.89 -62.26
C ALA A 25 2.41 16.92 -61.11
N TYR A 26 1.91 16.84 -59.87
CA TYR A 26 2.72 16.40 -58.74
C TYR A 26 2.85 14.88 -58.84
N SER A 27 4.03 14.44 -59.25
CA SER A 27 4.51 13.05 -59.16
C SER A 27 4.33 12.54 -57.73
N GLN A 28 3.26 11.80 -57.45
CA GLN A 28 3.13 11.01 -56.23
C GLN A 28 3.96 9.74 -56.40
N SER A 29 5.23 9.81 -55.99
CA SER A 29 6.07 8.64 -55.81
C SER A 29 5.46 7.74 -54.74
N LYS A 30 5.12 6.49 -55.09
CA LYS A 30 4.74 5.43 -54.14
C LYS A 30 5.78 5.37 -53.01
N PRO A 31 5.38 5.38 -51.72
CA PRO A 31 6.33 5.24 -50.62
C PRO A 31 7.01 3.87 -50.75
N LYS A 32 8.32 3.87 -51.02
CA LYS A 32 9.12 2.64 -51.04
C LYS A 32 9.07 1.99 -49.65
N PRO A 33 8.94 0.66 -49.55
CA PRO A 33 9.01 -0.04 -48.28
C PRO A 33 10.35 0.25 -47.60
N LYS A 34 10.32 0.77 -46.37
CA LYS A 34 11.53 1.00 -45.57
C LYS A 34 12.19 -0.37 -45.35
N LYS A 35 13.42 -0.54 -45.85
CA LYS A 35 14.24 -1.72 -45.55
C LYS A 35 14.41 -1.82 -44.03
N PRO A 36 14.34 -3.03 -43.45
CA PRO A 36 14.61 -3.22 -42.04
C PRO A 36 16.03 -2.72 -41.71
N PRO A 37 16.23 -2.11 -40.53
CA PRO A 37 17.54 -1.60 -40.13
C PRO A 37 18.59 -2.71 -40.12
N SER A 38 19.82 -2.39 -40.51
CA SER A 38 20.94 -3.34 -40.45
C SER A 38 21.34 -3.62 -39.00
N GLU A 39 21.95 -4.78 -38.72
CA GLU A 39 22.41 -5.13 -37.36
C GLU A 39 23.33 -4.05 -36.75
N SER A 40 24.17 -3.42 -37.56
CA SER A 40 25.03 -2.31 -37.12
C SER A 40 24.26 -1.06 -36.70
N GLN A 41 23.14 -0.77 -37.37
CA GLN A 41 22.25 0.34 -37.00
C GLN A 41 21.54 0.03 -35.70
N VAL A 42 21.07 -1.21 -35.52
CA VAL A 42 20.45 -1.67 -34.26
C VAL A 42 21.44 -1.54 -33.10
N ARG A 43 22.67 -2.06 -33.24
CA ARG A 43 23.71 -1.92 -32.21
C ARG A 43 24.03 -0.46 -31.87
N THR A 44 24.05 0.43 -32.86
CA THR A 44 24.29 1.87 -32.62
C THR A 44 23.13 2.49 -31.83
N LEU A 45 21.90 2.11 -32.15
CA LEU A 45 20.71 2.55 -31.41
C LEU A 45 20.71 1.98 -29.99
N ASP A 46 21.13 0.73 -29.80
CA ASP A 46 21.24 0.11 -28.47
C ASP A 46 22.25 0.87 -27.59
N VAL A 47 23.42 1.22 -28.13
CA VAL A 47 24.41 2.03 -27.41
C VAL A 47 23.87 3.42 -27.08
N GLN A 48 23.12 4.05 -27.99
CA GLN A 48 22.48 5.34 -27.73
C GLN A 48 21.41 5.23 -26.64
N ALA A 49 20.62 4.15 -26.65
CA ALA A 49 19.60 3.89 -25.64
C ALA A 49 20.23 3.68 -24.26
N GLU A 50 21.31 2.90 -24.15
CA GLU A 50 22.02 2.70 -22.88
C GLU A 50 22.66 3.99 -22.35
N LYS A 51 23.21 4.82 -23.25
CA LYS A 51 23.73 6.13 -22.87
C LYS A 51 22.62 7.04 -22.34
N ALA A 52 21.49 7.12 -23.03
CA ALA A 52 20.34 7.90 -22.60
C ALA A 52 19.79 7.41 -21.25
N LYS A 53 19.70 6.10 -21.05
CA LYS A 53 19.33 5.46 -19.77
C LYS A 53 20.28 5.91 -18.66
N THR A 54 21.58 5.83 -18.90
CA THR A 54 22.62 6.19 -17.93
C THR A 54 22.56 7.67 -17.55
N GLU A 55 22.45 8.56 -18.53
CA GLU A 55 22.34 10.00 -18.29
C GLU A 55 21.08 10.36 -17.51
N TYR A 56 19.95 9.72 -17.83
CA TYR A 56 18.70 9.90 -17.10
C TYR A 56 18.80 9.45 -15.64
N VAL A 57 19.35 8.25 -15.39
CA VAL A 57 19.56 7.71 -14.05
C VAL A 57 20.50 8.63 -13.23
N ASN A 58 21.61 9.08 -13.81
CA ASN A 58 22.53 9.99 -13.13
C ASN A 58 21.90 11.35 -12.81
N GLY A 59 21.05 11.86 -13.71
CA GLY A 59 20.26 13.06 -13.46
C GLY A 59 19.34 12.89 -12.25
N LEU A 60 18.58 11.79 -12.21
CA LEU A 60 17.70 11.47 -11.07
C LEU A 60 18.48 11.29 -9.77
N LEU A 61 19.64 10.64 -9.77
CA LEU A 61 20.46 10.48 -8.58
C LEU A 61 20.97 11.83 -8.03
N THR A 62 21.35 12.74 -8.92
CA THR A 62 21.72 14.12 -8.53
C THR A 62 20.55 14.84 -7.86
N VAL A 63 19.34 14.71 -8.42
CA VAL A 63 18.12 15.31 -7.85
C VAL A 63 17.78 14.68 -6.50
N ALA A 64 17.84 13.35 -6.39
CA ALA A 64 17.58 12.62 -5.16
C ALA A 64 18.51 13.08 -4.03
N LYS A 65 19.81 13.25 -4.34
CA LYS A 65 20.80 13.77 -3.41
C LYS A 65 20.47 15.21 -2.98
N GLY A 66 20.07 16.07 -3.91
CA GLY A 66 19.63 17.44 -3.57
C GLY A 66 18.41 17.47 -2.65
N TYR A 67 17.45 16.57 -2.84
CA TYR A 67 16.31 16.43 -1.92
C TYR A 67 16.72 15.88 -0.56
N GLU A 68 17.67 14.94 -0.53
CA GLU A 68 18.21 14.39 0.72
C GLU A 68 18.93 15.47 1.54
N GLU A 69 19.82 16.25 0.92
CA GLU A 69 20.53 17.36 1.56
C GLU A 69 19.58 18.45 2.07
N ALA A 70 18.43 18.62 1.41
CA ALA A 70 17.37 19.53 1.83
C ALA A 70 16.45 18.95 2.93
N GLY A 71 16.66 17.70 3.38
CA GLY A 71 15.80 17.02 4.35
C GLY A 71 14.41 16.64 3.81
N LEU A 72 14.22 16.63 2.50
CA LEU A 72 12.93 16.34 1.85
C LEU A 72 12.76 14.84 1.57
N THR A 73 12.70 14.04 2.64
CA THR A 73 12.70 12.56 2.60
C THR A 73 11.66 11.95 1.66
N ALA A 74 10.44 12.51 1.62
CA ALA A 74 9.38 12.03 0.74
C ALA A 74 9.73 12.18 -0.75
N LYS A 75 10.34 13.31 -1.13
CA LYS A 75 10.77 13.57 -2.51
C LYS A 75 12.01 12.76 -2.88
N THR A 76 12.92 12.56 -1.94
CA THR A 76 14.07 11.65 -2.12
C THR A 76 13.57 10.25 -2.46
N LYS A 77 12.61 9.72 -1.70
CA LYS A 77 12.00 8.40 -1.95
C LYS A 77 11.35 8.32 -3.34
N GLU A 78 10.49 9.26 -3.70
CA GLU A 78 9.83 9.31 -5.01
C GLU A 78 10.84 9.32 -6.18
N THR A 79 11.95 10.05 -6.01
CA THR A 79 13.00 10.12 -7.03
C THR A 79 13.77 8.80 -7.14
N LEU A 80 14.08 8.14 -6.01
CA LEU A 80 14.73 6.83 -5.99
C LEU A 80 13.84 5.72 -6.56
N GLU A 81 12.53 5.76 -6.32
CA GLU A 81 11.56 4.87 -6.97
C GLU A 81 11.56 5.06 -8.49
N SER A 82 11.69 6.30 -8.97
CA SER A 82 11.82 6.61 -10.40
C SER A 82 13.12 6.09 -11.00
N VAL A 83 14.24 6.11 -10.25
CA VAL A 83 15.50 5.46 -10.66
C VAL A 83 15.29 3.97 -10.84
N LEU A 84 14.66 3.30 -9.88
CA LEU A 84 14.42 1.85 -9.92
C LEU A 84 13.39 1.45 -10.99
N ALA A 85 12.50 2.35 -11.40
CA ALA A 85 11.59 2.11 -12.53
C ALA A 85 12.34 2.00 -13.87
N VAL A 86 13.48 2.68 -14.01
CA VAL A 86 14.32 2.67 -15.23
C VAL A 86 15.49 1.68 -15.14
N ALA A 87 16.09 1.55 -13.95
CA ALA A 87 17.18 0.62 -13.67
C ALA A 87 16.88 -0.21 -12.40
N PRO A 88 16.00 -1.23 -12.50
CA PRO A 88 15.62 -2.08 -11.36
C PRO A 88 16.80 -2.77 -10.65
N GLU A 89 17.88 -3.01 -11.39
CA GLU A 89 19.13 -3.62 -10.95
C GLU A 89 20.06 -2.68 -10.17
N TYR A 90 19.74 -1.38 -10.06
CA TYR A 90 20.61 -0.40 -9.43
C TYR A 90 20.57 -0.49 -7.89
N GLU A 91 21.42 -1.36 -7.35
CA GLU A 91 21.55 -1.67 -5.92
C GLU A 91 21.63 -0.45 -4.98
N PRO A 92 22.43 0.61 -5.27
CA PRO A 92 22.56 1.72 -4.34
C PRO A 92 21.24 2.45 -4.07
N ALA A 93 20.38 2.62 -5.09
CA ALA A 93 19.07 3.24 -4.90
C ALA A 93 18.15 2.35 -4.04
N ARG A 94 18.20 1.02 -4.22
CA ARG A 94 17.40 0.09 -3.43
C ARG A 94 17.80 0.10 -1.96
N LEU A 95 19.11 0.08 -1.68
CA LEU A 95 19.63 0.13 -0.31
C LEU A 95 19.27 1.46 0.36
N LYS A 96 19.40 2.58 -0.37
CA LYS A 96 19.05 3.89 0.18
C LYS A 96 17.55 4.05 0.43
N LEU A 97 16.72 3.58 -0.49
CA LEU A 97 15.27 3.56 -0.34
C LEU A 97 14.88 2.75 0.89
N LYS A 98 15.46 1.56 1.07
CA LYS A 98 15.25 0.74 2.25
C LYS A 98 15.70 1.45 3.54
N ALA A 99 16.88 2.07 3.55
CA ALA A 99 17.35 2.81 4.73
C ALA A 99 16.41 3.97 5.11
N ILE A 100 15.86 4.67 4.12
CA ILE A 100 14.84 5.71 4.36
C ILE A 100 13.57 5.11 4.94
N GLU A 101 13.10 3.96 4.43
CA GLU A 101 11.92 3.28 4.95
C GLU A 101 12.14 2.77 6.38
N ASP A 102 13.32 2.22 6.66
CA ASP A 102 13.71 1.73 7.99
C ASP A 102 13.78 2.89 9.00
N ALA A 103 14.31 4.05 8.60
CA ALA A 103 14.39 5.24 9.45
C ALA A 103 13.01 5.77 9.90
N VAL A 104 11.96 5.59 9.08
CA VAL A 104 10.59 6.02 9.46
C VAL A 104 10.08 5.28 10.69
N PHE A 105 10.54 4.04 10.93
CA PHE A 105 10.20 3.29 12.14
C PHE A 105 10.97 3.74 13.38
N GLU A 106 12.13 4.39 13.22
CA GLU A 106 12.90 4.88 14.37
C GLU A 106 12.39 6.25 14.85
N GLU A 107 11.94 7.10 13.92
CA GLU A 107 11.53 8.47 14.23
C GLU A 107 10.08 8.59 14.72
N ASN A 108 9.18 7.71 14.25
CA ASN A 108 7.75 7.81 14.51
C ASN A 108 7.25 6.70 15.41
N THR A 109 7.65 6.72 16.67
CA THR A 109 7.18 5.77 17.70
C THR A 109 6.06 6.37 18.54
N PHE A 110 5.01 5.58 18.74
CA PHE A 110 3.80 5.95 19.49
C PHE A 110 3.48 4.86 20.51
N GLU A 111 3.20 5.27 21.75
CA GLU A 111 2.76 4.35 22.80
C GLU A 111 1.23 4.38 22.95
N VAL A 112 0.62 3.21 23.05
CA VAL A 112 -0.81 3.03 23.31
C VAL A 112 -0.97 1.97 24.39
N GLU A 113 -1.91 2.16 25.31
CA GLU A 113 -2.22 1.17 26.34
C GLU A 113 -3.60 0.58 26.11
N VAL A 114 -3.69 -0.75 26.03
CA VAL A 114 -4.94 -1.50 25.86
C VAL A 114 -5.30 -2.17 27.18
N ASP A 115 -6.43 -1.77 27.75
CA ASP A 115 -7.01 -2.45 28.91
C ASP A 115 -7.79 -3.68 28.46
N ALA A 116 -7.54 -4.82 29.10
CA ALA A 116 -8.16 -6.09 28.74
C ALA A 116 -9.70 -6.10 28.90
N GLY A 117 -10.23 -5.25 29.78
CA GLY A 117 -11.67 -5.13 30.03
C GLY A 117 -12.38 -4.16 29.09
N SER A 118 -11.64 -3.43 28.25
CA SER A 118 -12.22 -2.47 27.31
C SER A 118 -12.74 -3.16 26.05
N ALA A 119 -13.84 -2.63 25.50
CA ALA A 119 -14.41 -3.16 24.25
C ALA A 119 -13.47 -2.92 23.06
N TRP A 120 -13.19 -1.66 22.72
CA TRP A 120 -12.21 -1.29 21.70
C TRP A 120 -11.45 -0.06 22.17
N THR A 121 -10.12 -0.15 22.16
CA THR A 121 -9.24 0.97 22.47
C THR A 121 -8.78 1.63 21.17
N THR A 122 -9.04 2.92 21.02
CA THR A 122 -8.46 3.69 19.92
C THR A 122 -6.97 3.93 20.16
N SER A 123 -6.16 3.73 19.13
CA SER A 123 -4.74 4.14 19.17
C SER A 123 -4.57 5.66 19.10
N GLY A 124 -5.60 6.38 18.64
CA GLY A 124 -5.47 7.78 18.25
C GLY A 124 -4.55 7.99 17.04
N LEU A 125 -4.22 6.93 16.28
CA LEU A 125 -3.37 6.99 15.10
C LEU A 125 -4.18 6.75 13.83
N VAL A 126 -3.89 7.57 12.81
CA VAL A 126 -4.32 7.36 11.43
C VAL A 126 -3.20 6.62 10.70
N VAL A 127 -3.57 5.49 10.10
CA VAL A 127 -2.70 4.67 9.26
C VAL A 127 -3.10 4.82 7.79
N TYR A 128 -2.14 4.58 6.91
CA TYR A 128 -2.30 4.78 5.47
C TYR A 128 -2.11 3.46 4.72
N LYS A 129 -2.91 3.29 3.66
CA LYS A 129 -2.90 2.12 2.80
C LYS A 129 -1.50 1.84 2.25
N ASP A 130 -1.11 0.58 2.30
CA ASP A 130 0.16 0.03 1.79
C ASP A 130 1.42 0.65 2.43
N LYS A 131 1.28 1.49 3.45
CA LYS A 131 2.41 2.07 4.19
C LYS A 131 2.79 1.16 5.36
N PRO A 132 4.08 0.87 5.56
CA PRO A 132 4.48 -0.11 6.55
C PRO A 132 4.36 0.46 7.98
N LEU A 133 3.94 -0.41 8.88
CA LEU A 133 3.77 -0.18 10.30
C LEU A 133 4.31 -1.39 11.08
N ARG A 134 5.00 -1.14 12.18
CA ARG A 134 5.41 -2.16 13.14
C ARG A 134 4.66 -1.93 14.45
N ILE A 135 4.17 -3.01 15.05
CA ILE A 135 3.49 -3.00 16.33
C ILE A 135 4.18 -4.02 17.22
N VAL A 136 4.69 -3.58 18.37
CA VAL A 136 5.24 -4.44 19.41
C VAL A 136 4.31 -4.36 20.61
N ALA A 137 3.92 -5.50 21.16
CA ALA A 137 3.03 -5.61 22.29
C ALA A 137 3.75 -6.28 23.45
N ASP A 138 3.71 -5.63 24.62
CA ASP A 138 4.23 -6.15 25.86
C ASP A 138 3.17 -6.08 26.97
N GLY A 139 3.13 -7.09 27.81
CA GLY A 139 2.22 -7.15 28.94
C GLY A 139 1.68 -8.55 29.20
N THR A 140 0.92 -8.66 30.27
CA THR A 140 0.28 -9.92 30.65
C THR A 140 -1.13 -9.66 31.10
N LEU A 141 -2.03 -10.55 30.69
CA LEU A 141 -3.44 -10.48 31.00
C LEU A 141 -3.87 -11.69 31.79
N ARG A 142 -4.79 -11.47 32.72
CA ARG A 142 -5.53 -12.54 33.40
C ARG A 142 -6.95 -12.54 32.86
N VAL A 143 -7.35 -13.66 32.29
CA VAL A 143 -8.67 -13.89 31.73
C VAL A 143 -9.39 -14.94 32.56
N ILE A 144 -10.60 -14.63 33.00
CA ILE A 144 -11.49 -15.56 33.71
C ILE A 144 -12.73 -15.73 32.83
N LEU A 145 -12.84 -16.91 32.24
CA LEU A 145 -13.95 -17.29 31.37
C LEU A 145 -14.92 -18.19 32.14
N ASN A 146 -16.14 -17.70 32.32
CA ASN A 146 -17.25 -18.42 32.96
C ASN A 146 -18.39 -18.61 31.94
N GLU A 147 -18.17 -19.48 30.96
CA GLU A 147 -19.11 -19.76 29.88
C GLU A 147 -19.47 -21.25 29.87
N THR A 148 -20.72 -21.56 29.49
CA THR A 148 -21.15 -22.95 29.28
C THR A 148 -21.09 -23.26 27.80
N VAL A 149 -20.17 -24.14 27.41
CA VAL A 149 -19.98 -24.56 26.01
C VAL A 149 -20.56 -25.94 25.77
N ASP A 150 -21.10 -26.15 24.57
CA ASP A 150 -21.52 -27.47 24.09
C ASP A 150 -20.43 -28.11 23.21
N ALA A 151 -20.73 -29.22 22.55
CA ALA A 151 -19.78 -29.90 21.66
C ALA A 151 -19.32 -29.05 20.45
N LYS A 152 -19.94 -27.88 20.21
CA LYS A 152 -19.55 -26.93 19.15
C LYS A 152 -18.54 -25.88 19.64
N GLY A 153 -18.30 -25.76 20.95
CA GLY A 153 -17.35 -24.81 21.52
C GLY A 153 -17.94 -23.42 21.81
N LEU A 154 -17.09 -22.39 21.78
CA LEU A 154 -17.50 -21.00 22.04
C LEU A 154 -18.20 -20.40 20.81
N PRO A 155 -19.25 -19.57 20.99
CA PRO A 155 -19.88 -18.89 19.89
C PRO A 155 -18.94 -17.85 19.27
N GLU A 156 -18.61 -18.04 17.99
CA GLU A 156 -17.88 -17.07 17.16
C GLU A 156 -18.85 -16.12 16.45
N GLY A 157 -18.42 -14.90 16.13
CA GLY A 157 -19.29 -13.92 15.50
C GLY A 157 -18.60 -12.65 15.00
N ASP A 158 -19.36 -11.55 14.93
CA ASP A 158 -18.89 -10.25 14.46
C ASP A 158 -17.77 -9.69 15.36
N PRO A 159 -16.63 -9.25 14.79
CA PRO A 159 -15.52 -8.65 15.54
C PRO A 159 -15.88 -7.56 16.53
N THR A 160 -16.98 -6.85 16.30
CA THR A 160 -17.49 -5.82 17.20
C THR A 160 -17.79 -6.38 18.60
N ASN A 161 -18.50 -7.52 18.66
CA ASN A 161 -19.16 -7.99 19.89
C ASN A 161 -18.85 -9.43 20.28
N SER A 162 -18.21 -10.20 19.40
CA SER A 162 -18.03 -11.64 19.58
C SER A 162 -16.58 -12.08 19.39
N LEU A 163 -16.33 -13.35 19.73
CA LEU A 163 -15.07 -14.01 19.49
C LEU A 163 -14.83 -14.12 17.98
N VAL A 164 -13.65 -13.70 17.54
CA VAL A 164 -13.21 -13.80 16.15
C VAL A 164 -12.48 -15.12 15.98
N GLY A 165 -13.07 -16.08 15.26
CA GLY A 165 -12.59 -17.47 15.19
C GLY A 165 -11.19 -17.66 14.61
N ASN A 166 -10.76 -16.78 13.69
CA ASN A 166 -9.43 -16.84 13.11
C ASN A 166 -8.33 -16.20 13.98
N ILE A 167 -8.66 -15.75 15.19
CA ILE A 167 -7.73 -15.16 16.15
C ILE A 167 -7.81 -15.98 17.45
N PRO A 168 -6.67 -16.35 18.09
CA PRO A 168 -6.70 -17.07 19.35
C PRO A 168 -7.48 -16.34 20.45
N LEU A 169 -8.15 -17.08 21.33
CA LEU A 169 -8.76 -16.55 22.55
C LEU A 169 -7.69 -15.86 23.41
N GLY A 170 -7.99 -14.63 23.86
CA GLY A 170 -7.06 -13.81 24.64
C GLY A 170 -5.97 -13.13 23.80
N GLY A 171 -5.94 -13.36 22.49
CA GLY A 171 -5.01 -12.68 21.59
C GLY A 171 -5.34 -11.20 21.42
N LEU A 172 -4.32 -10.36 21.34
CA LEU A 172 -4.46 -8.96 20.95
C LEU A 172 -4.77 -8.89 19.45
N MET A 173 -5.86 -8.23 19.09
CA MET A 173 -6.25 -7.98 17.70
C MET A 173 -6.36 -6.49 17.41
N GLY A 174 -6.05 -6.15 16.16
CA GLY A 174 -6.21 -4.81 15.62
C GLY A 174 -7.26 -4.77 14.51
N VAL A 175 -7.83 -3.59 14.29
CA VAL A 175 -8.68 -3.30 13.13
C VAL A 175 -8.45 -1.87 12.64
N VAL A 176 -8.51 -1.68 11.32
CA VAL A 176 -8.48 -0.35 10.71
C VAL A 176 -9.90 0.06 10.35
N ASN A 177 -10.39 1.14 10.96
CA ASN A 177 -11.69 1.72 10.66
C ASN A 177 -11.51 3.06 9.94
N ASN A 178 -12.00 3.15 8.71
CA ASN A 178 -12.12 4.38 7.95
C ASN A 178 -13.42 5.15 8.29
N PRO A 179 -13.36 6.28 9.01
CA PRO A 179 -14.55 7.04 9.40
C PRO A 179 -15.24 7.74 8.23
N ARG A 180 -14.64 7.75 7.03
CA ARG A 180 -15.24 8.32 5.80
C ARG A 180 -16.14 7.32 5.08
N VAL A 181 -16.07 6.04 5.44
CA VAL A 181 -16.91 4.98 4.87
C VAL A 181 -18.12 4.79 5.78
N ASN A 182 -19.30 4.61 5.19
CA ASN A 182 -20.51 4.34 5.95
C ASN A 182 -20.32 3.04 6.77
N PRO A 183 -20.62 3.03 8.08
CA PRO A 183 -20.44 1.84 8.93
C PRO A 183 -21.12 0.57 8.39
N ARG A 184 -22.20 0.70 7.62
CA ARG A 184 -22.91 -0.45 7.01
C ARG A 184 -22.17 -1.07 5.82
N ASP A 185 -21.38 -0.28 5.11
CA ASP A 185 -20.60 -0.69 3.93
C ASP A 185 -19.16 -1.02 4.30
N GLN A 186 -18.75 -0.67 5.52
CA GLN A 186 -17.42 -0.90 6.03
C GLN A 186 -17.25 -2.36 6.45
N LYS A 187 -16.38 -3.07 5.72
CA LYS A 187 -15.91 -4.38 6.14
C LYS A 187 -14.72 -4.23 7.08
N LEU A 188 -14.95 -4.46 8.37
CA LEU A 188 -13.90 -4.55 9.36
C LEU A 188 -13.19 -5.90 9.24
N GLU A 189 -11.90 -5.89 8.95
CA GLU A 189 -11.07 -7.08 8.83
C GLU A 189 -10.05 -7.10 9.98
N PRO A 190 -10.33 -7.81 11.09
CA PRO A 190 -9.39 -7.91 12.20
C PRO A 190 -8.15 -8.70 11.82
N PHE A 191 -7.04 -8.36 12.45
CA PHE A 191 -5.79 -9.09 12.34
C PHE A 191 -5.21 -9.36 13.73
N LEU A 192 -4.53 -10.49 13.87
CA LEU A 192 -3.79 -10.84 15.08
C LEU A 192 -2.51 -9.99 15.14
N VAL A 193 -2.30 -9.29 16.25
CA VAL A 193 -1.06 -8.55 16.52
C VAL A 193 0.00 -9.48 17.11
N GLY A 194 -0.39 -10.33 18.07
CA GLY A 194 0.59 -11.13 18.82
C GLY A 194 1.53 -10.23 19.64
N ASN A 195 2.79 -10.66 19.80
CA ASN A 195 3.83 -9.89 20.49
C ASN A 195 4.52 -8.88 19.56
N GLU A 196 4.61 -9.19 18.28
CA GLU A 196 5.21 -8.34 17.26
C GLU A 196 4.52 -8.59 15.91
N LEU A 197 4.19 -7.50 15.22
CA LEU A 197 3.62 -7.54 13.88
C LEU A 197 4.16 -6.40 13.02
N GLU A 198 4.72 -6.76 11.87
CA GLU A 198 4.90 -5.84 10.75
C GLU A 198 3.76 -6.02 9.76
N LEU A 199 3.05 -4.94 9.46
CA LEU A 199 1.92 -4.98 8.54
C LEU A 199 1.91 -3.79 7.58
N ARG A 200 1.24 -3.98 6.46
CA ARG A 200 0.85 -2.91 5.53
C ARG A 200 -0.68 -2.84 5.51
N PRO A 201 -1.30 -1.77 6.01
CA PRO A 201 -2.76 -1.65 6.05
C PRO A 201 -3.38 -1.75 4.66
N ARG A 202 -4.52 -2.44 4.54
CA ARG A 202 -5.25 -2.58 3.27
C ARG A 202 -5.99 -1.31 2.84
N GLY A 203 -6.16 -0.36 3.76
CA GLY A 203 -6.87 0.89 3.55
C GLY A 203 -6.45 1.94 4.57
N ASP A 204 -6.83 3.18 4.30
CA ASP A 204 -6.64 4.30 5.24
C ASP A 204 -7.67 4.23 6.36
N GLY A 205 -7.28 4.63 7.57
CA GLY A 205 -8.22 4.71 8.68
C GLY A 205 -7.57 4.89 10.05
N ILE A 206 -8.40 4.87 11.08
CA ILE A 206 -7.99 4.91 12.48
C ILE A 206 -7.77 3.48 12.96
N LEU A 207 -6.67 3.26 13.65
CA LEU A 207 -6.30 1.96 14.20
C LEU A 207 -6.92 1.76 15.59
N PHE A 208 -7.61 0.64 15.78
CA PHE A 208 -8.21 0.24 17.05
C PHE A 208 -7.68 -1.13 17.48
N PHE A 209 -7.65 -1.36 18.78
CA PHE A 209 -7.20 -2.61 19.39
C PHE A 209 -8.21 -3.16 20.39
N LYS A 210 -8.25 -4.48 20.49
CA LYS A 210 -9.11 -5.21 21.43
C LYS A 210 -8.47 -6.56 21.76
N ILE A 211 -8.76 -7.10 22.94
CA ILE A 211 -8.44 -8.49 23.27
C ILE A 211 -9.57 -9.40 22.78
N ASN A 212 -9.23 -10.44 22.03
CA ASN A 212 -10.21 -11.36 21.47
C ASN A 212 -10.82 -12.25 22.57
N LEU A 213 -11.90 -11.78 23.18
CA LEU A 213 -12.62 -12.45 24.26
C LEU A 213 -14.11 -12.51 23.95
N PRO A 214 -14.82 -13.58 24.36
CA PRO A 214 -16.27 -13.64 24.24
C PRO A 214 -16.93 -12.61 25.17
N PRO A 215 -18.20 -12.24 24.89
CA PRO A 215 -18.94 -11.32 25.74
C PRO A 215 -19.00 -11.82 27.19
N ASN A 216 -19.13 -10.89 28.15
CA ASN A 216 -19.20 -11.17 29.59
C ASN A 216 -17.96 -11.81 30.23
N THR A 217 -16.84 -11.91 29.52
CA THR A 217 -15.57 -12.37 30.09
C THR A 217 -15.02 -11.34 31.08
N GLN A 218 -14.59 -11.81 32.26
CA GLN A 218 -13.85 -10.95 33.18
C GLN A 218 -12.36 -11.00 32.85
N SER A 219 -11.79 -9.86 32.51
CA SER A 219 -10.38 -9.72 32.19
C SER A 219 -9.75 -8.62 33.03
N LYS A 220 -8.49 -8.82 33.43
CA LYS A 220 -7.68 -7.84 34.16
C LYS A 220 -6.28 -7.80 33.57
N GLY A 221 -5.68 -6.63 33.59
CA GLY A 221 -4.34 -6.38 33.08
C GLY A 221 -4.36 -5.41 31.92
N LYS A 222 -3.16 -5.04 31.48
CA LYS A 222 -2.93 -4.05 30.43
C LYS A 222 -1.87 -4.59 29.49
N ILE A 223 -2.02 -4.28 28.21
CA ILE A 223 -1.01 -4.49 27.19
C ILE A 223 -0.53 -3.10 26.73
N ARG A 224 0.77 -2.87 26.83
CA ARG A 224 1.42 -1.70 26.25
C ARG A 224 1.79 -2.04 24.81
N LEU A 225 1.42 -1.15 23.90
CA LEU A 225 1.76 -1.22 22.49
C LEU A 225 2.74 -0.12 22.16
N GLU A 226 3.81 -0.50 21.51
CA GLU A 226 4.72 0.40 20.81
C GLU A 226 4.44 0.28 19.32
N ILE A 227 3.98 1.36 18.71
CA ILE A 227 3.60 1.41 17.31
C ILE A 227 4.57 2.33 16.61
N SER A 228 5.26 1.82 15.59
CA SER A 228 6.21 2.61 14.83
C SER A 228 5.98 2.55 13.32
N GLY A 229 6.40 3.61 12.62
CA GLY A 229 6.35 3.69 11.17
C GLY A 229 5.38 4.76 10.65
N ASN A 230 4.69 4.46 9.56
CA ASN A 230 3.91 5.45 8.81
C ASN A 230 2.51 5.65 9.41
N ALA A 231 2.46 6.33 10.56
CA ALA A 231 1.22 6.72 11.22
C ALA A 231 1.28 8.19 11.65
N THR A 232 0.11 8.83 11.75
CA THR A 232 -0.01 10.20 12.25
C THR A 232 -0.99 10.24 13.40
N LYS A 233 -0.69 11.03 14.45
CA LYS A 233 -1.67 11.27 15.51
C LYS A 233 -2.92 11.92 14.91
N LEU A 234 -4.08 11.42 15.30
CA LEU A 234 -5.36 12.03 15.04
C LEU A 234 -5.35 13.41 15.71
N THR A 235 -5.06 14.44 14.94
CA THR A 235 -5.17 15.81 15.41
C THR A 235 -6.64 16.07 15.67
N GLY A 236 -6.99 16.21 16.96
CA GLY A 236 -8.31 16.68 17.32
C GLY A 236 -8.57 18.00 16.60
N SER A 237 -9.62 18.07 15.80
CA SER A 237 -10.22 19.35 15.45
C SER A 237 -10.41 20.09 16.76
N GLY A 238 -9.69 21.20 16.95
CA GLY A 238 -9.87 22.06 18.11
C GLY A 238 -11.35 22.37 18.28
N SER A 239 -11.88 22.01 19.44
CA SER A 239 -13.07 22.66 19.97
C SER A 239 -12.70 24.13 20.19
N ASN A 240 -13.13 25.00 19.28
CA ASN A 240 -13.46 26.38 19.65
C ASN A 240 -14.80 26.39 20.37
#